data_AF-A0A3D2MLK7-F1
#
_entry.id   AF-A0A3D2MLK7-F1
#
_cell.length_a   1.000
_cell.length_b   1.000
_cell.length_c   1.000
_cell.angle_alpha   90.00
_cell.angle_beta   90.00
_cell.angle_gamma   90.00
#
_symmetry.space_group_name_H-M   'P 1'
#
loop_
_entity.id
_entity.type
_entity.pdbx_description
1 polymer ?
#
loop_
_entity_poly.entity_id
_entity_poly.type
_entity_poly.pdbx_seq_one_letter_code
_entity_poly.pdbx_strand_id
1 'polypeptide(L)'
;MDLIDKLASLAQRYEELNNLMAQPEVLEDIPLLQRYGREHAELEEVVNTYHEIMDNDRQIAEAQEMYEGDDPEMRDLAYEEMERLKARKEQFLEEVKISLLPKDIMDDKNAIVTIQGGAGGDEAALFAGELFRMYTRYA
;
A
#
# COMPACT_ATOMS: atom_id res chain seq x y z
N MET A 1 -11.31 12.21 7.34
CA MET A 1 -9.86 12.07 7.56
C MET A 1 -9.28 11.96 6.17
N ASP A 2 -8.42 12.90 5.80
CA ASP A 2 -7.74 12.86 4.50
C ASP A 2 -6.84 11.61 4.43
N LEU A 3 -6.55 11.11 3.22
CA LEU A 3 -5.68 9.94 3.05
C LEU A 3 -4.30 10.21 3.66
N ILE A 4 -3.76 11.41 3.47
CA ILE A 4 -2.48 11.84 4.03
C ILE A 4 -2.53 11.86 5.56
N ASP A 5 -3.62 12.36 6.17
CA ASP A 5 -3.78 12.33 7.63
C ASP A 5 -3.72 10.90 8.18
N LYS A 6 -4.31 9.93 7.45
CA LYS A 6 -4.30 8.51 7.82
C LYS A 6 -2.89 7.93 7.71
N LEU A 7 -2.14 8.26 6.65
CA LEU A 7 -0.76 7.81 6.50
C LEU A 7 0.13 8.40 7.60
N ALA A 8 -0.06 9.67 7.94
CA ALA A 8 0.67 10.33 9.02
C ALA A 8 0.41 9.66 10.39
N SER A 9 -0.83 9.25 10.67
CA SER A 9 -1.13 8.55 11.93
C SER A 9 -0.51 7.14 11.98
N LEU A 10 -0.43 6.45 10.84
CA LEU A 10 0.25 5.16 10.74
C LEU A 10 1.76 5.30 10.90
N ALA A 11 2.37 6.33 10.31
CA ALA A 11 3.78 6.66 10.52
C ALA A 11 4.07 6.99 11.99
N GLN A 12 3.19 7.74 12.66
CA GLN A 12 3.32 8.00 14.09
C GLN A 12 3.25 6.71 14.91
N ARG A 13 2.36 5.78 14.55
CA ARG A 13 2.26 4.47 15.20
C ARG A 13 3.51 3.62 14.98
N TYR A 14 4.07 3.65 13.77
CA TYR A 14 5.32 2.96 13.45
C TYR A 14 6.49 3.45 14.33
N GLU A 15 6.63 4.78 14.48
CA GLU A 15 7.63 5.37 15.38
C GLU A 15 7.36 5.03 16.85
N GLU A 16 6.10 5.00 17.27
CA GLU A 16 5.73 4.56 18.61
C GLU A 16 6.17 3.10 18.85
N LEU A 17 5.93 2.21 17.89
CA LEU A 17 6.36 0.81 17.97
C LEU A 17 7.88 0.68 18.08
N ASN A 18 8.65 1.47 17.31
CA ASN A 18 10.10 1.52 17.43
C ASN A 18 10.55 1.91 18.85
N ASN A 19 9.93 2.94 19.41
CA ASN A 19 10.21 3.38 20.78
C ASN A 19 9.83 2.31 21.82
N LEU A 20 8.67 1.65 21.65
CA LEU A 20 8.22 0.58 22.54
C LEU A 20 9.16 -0.63 22.49
N MET A 21 9.57 -1.07 21.30
CA MET A 21 10.49 -2.20 21.14
C MET A 21 11.90 -1.91 21.71
N ALA A 22 12.28 -0.65 21.87
CA ALA A 22 13.53 -0.25 22.50
C ALA A 22 13.47 -0.23 24.05
N GLN A 23 12.27 -0.38 24.65
CA GLN A 23 12.11 -0.36 26.10
C GLN A 23 12.61 -1.67 26.74
N PRO A 24 13.39 -1.62 27.83
CA PRO A 24 13.87 -2.81 28.53
C PRO A 24 12.75 -3.78 28.92
N GLU A 25 11.61 -3.25 29.36
CA GLU A 25 10.45 -4.02 29.79
C GLU A 25 9.83 -4.84 28.65
N VAL A 26 9.92 -4.36 27.42
CA VAL A 26 9.42 -5.05 26.22
C VAL A 26 10.46 -6.04 25.71
N LEU A 27 11.76 -5.71 25.78
CA LEU A 27 12.85 -6.61 25.39
C LEU A 27 12.91 -7.87 26.26
N GLU A 28 12.49 -7.78 27.52
CA GLU A 28 12.39 -8.92 28.44
C GLU A 28 11.13 -9.78 28.23
N ASP A 29 10.10 -9.26 27.54
CA ASP A 29 8.85 -9.97 27.20
C ASP A 29 8.82 -10.39 25.71
N ILE A 30 9.33 -11.59 25.43
CA ILE A 30 9.43 -12.14 24.05
C ILE A 30 8.07 -12.13 23.31
N PRO A 31 6.96 -12.61 23.89
CA PRO A 31 5.64 -12.50 23.26
C PRO A 31 5.24 -11.07 22.89
N LEU A 32 5.48 -10.10 23.77
CA LEU A 32 5.16 -8.70 23.52
C LEU A 32 6.04 -8.10 22.43
N LEU A 33 7.34 -8.37 22.46
CA LEU A 33 8.29 -7.95 21.41
C LEU A 33 7.89 -8.51 20.04
N GLN A 34 7.53 -9.80 19.95
CA GLN A 34 7.06 -10.42 18.71
C GLN A 34 5.76 -9.78 18.19
N ARG A 35 4.86 -9.39 19.09
CA ARG A 35 3.62 -8.71 18.71
C ARG A 35 3.91 -7.34 18.10
N TYR A 36 4.73 -6.51 18.75
CA TYR A 36 5.09 -5.20 18.23
C TYR A 36 5.94 -5.30 16.96
N GLY A 37 6.84 -6.27 16.86
CA GLY A 37 7.63 -6.50 15.65
C GLY A 37 6.78 -6.88 14.44
N ARG A 38 5.71 -7.68 14.63
CA ARG A 38 4.75 -7.97 13.55
C ARG A 38 3.98 -6.73 13.12
N GLU A 39 3.44 -5.98 14.08
CA GLU A 39 2.71 -4.74 13.78
C GLU A 39 3.62 -3.72 13.07
N HIS A 40 4.88 -3.61 13.49
CA HIS A 40 5.87 -2.75 12.86
C HIS A 40 6.16 -3.18 11.41
N ALA A 41 6.39 -4.48 11.18
CA ALA A 41 6.63 -5.02 9.84
C ALA A 41 5.41 -4.87 8.91
N GLU A 42 4.19 -4.94 9.44
CA GLU A 42 2.96 -4.69 8.68
C GLU A 42 2.85 -3.22 8.23
N LEU A 43 3.37 -2.28 9.02
CA LEU A 43 3.33 -0.85 8.72
C LEU A 43 4.51 -0.36 7.86
N GLU A 44 5.62 -1.09 7.84
CA GLU A 44 6.87 -0.69 7.18
C GLU A 44 6.68 -0.26 5.72
N GLU A 45 5.98 -1.07 4.92
CA GLU A 45 5.71 -0.77 3.51
C GLU A 45 4.91 0.54 3.34
N VAL A 46 3.83 0.68 4.11
CA VAL A 46 2.93 1.85 4.07
C VAL A 46 3.67 3.12 4.49
N VAL A 47 4.53 3.03 5.51
CA VAL A 47 5.31 4.17 6.03
C VAL A 47 6.42 4.56 5.05
N ASN A 48 7.08 3.60 4.41
CA ASN A 48 8.08 3.89 3.38
C ASN A 48 7.46 4.64 2.20
N THR A 49 6.31 4.18 1.68
CA THR A 49 5.60 4.90 0.61
C THR A 49 5.14 6.29 1.07
N TYR A 50 4.71 6.45 2.32
CA TYR A 50 4.39 7.77 2.87
C TYR A 50 5.61 8.72 2.87
N HIS A 51 6.79 8.24 3.26
CA HIS A 51 8.02 9.03 3.19
C HIS A 51 8.38 9.41 1.75
N GLU A 52 8.19 8.51 0.79
CA GLU A 52 8.39 8.81 -0.64
C GLU A 52 7.43 9.90 -1.15
N ILE A 53 6.17 9.89 -0.70
CA ILE A 53 5.20 10.95 -1.00
C ILE A 53 5.65 12.30 -0.43
N MET A 54 6.13 12.33 0.81
CA MET A 54 6.63 13.55 1.45
C MET A 54 7.88 14.11 0.77
N ASP A 55 8.80 13.23 0.36
CA ASP A 55 9.97 13.65 -0.41
C ASP A 55 9.57 14.19 -1.78
N ASN A 56 8.62 13.54 -2.46
CA ASN A 56 8.09 14.01 -3.73
C ASN A 56 7.42 15.38 -3.60
N ASP A 57 6.66 15.61 -2.53
CA ASP A 57 6.05 16.92 -2.24
C ASP A 57 7.09 18.02 -2.02
N ARG A 58 8.21 17.69 -1.36
CA ARG A 58 9.35 18.61 -1.24
C ARG A 58 9.95 18.93 -2.61
N GLN A 59 10.19 17.93 -3.45
CA GLN A 59 10.74 18.13 -4.79
C GLN A 59 9.79 18.98 -5.67
N ILE A 60 8.47 18.80 -5.54
CA ILE A 60 7.48 19.62 -6.24
C ILE A 60 7.60 21.09 -5.79
N ALA A 61 7.75 21.33 -4.48
CA ALA A 61 7.92 22.68 -3.95
C ALA A 61 9.22 23.34 -4.46
N GLU A 62 10.33 22.60 -4.48
CA GLU A 62 11.60 23.08 -5.03
C GLU A 62 11.49 23.39 -6.53
N ALA A 63 10.80 22.55 -7.29
CA ALA A 63 10.55 22.80 -8.71
C ALA A 63 9.61 23.99 -8.95
N GLN A 64 8.61 24.19 -8.09
CA GLN A 64 7.76 25.38 -8.10
C GLN A 64 8.57 26.66 -7.86
N GLU A 65 9.51 26.66 -6.91
CA GLU A 65 10.40 27.80 -6.67
C GLU A 65 11.28 28.11 -7.91
N MET A 66 11.79 27.08 -8.58
CA MET A 66 12.54 27.24 -9.84
C MET A 66 11.67 27.82 -10.95
N TYR A 67 10.41 27.38 -11.04
CA TYR A 67 9.43 27.90 -12.01
C TYR A 67 9.11 29.37 -11.75
N GLU A 68 9.04 29.79 -10.49
CA GLU A 68 8.76 31.19 -10.13
C GLU A 68 9.96 32.13 -10.37
N GLY A 69 11.17 31.58 -10.52
CA GLY A 69 12.40 32.32 -10.79
C GLY A 69 12.42 33.12 -12.11
N ASP A 70 13.46 33.93 -12.30
CA ASP A 70 13.58 34.90 -13.41
C ASP A 70 14.17 34.32 -14.71
N ASP A 71 14.68 33.09 -14.70
CA ASP A 71 15.31 32.45 -15.87
C ASP A 71 14.28 31.70 -16.74
N PRO A 72 13.95 32.21 -17.95
CA PRO A 72 12.93 31.61 -18.80
C PRO A 72 13.26 30.19 -19.30
N GLU A 73 14.54 29.85 -19.50
CA GLU A 73 14.92 28.51 -19.95
C GLU A 73 14.72 27.48 -18.82
N MET A 74 14.93 27.91 -17.57
CA MET A 74 14.70 27.07 -16.39
C MET A 74 13.21 26.86 -16.10
N ARG A 75 12.33 27.79 -16.50
CA ARG A 75 10.88 27.67 -16.27
C ARG A 75 10.26 26.48 -16.99
N ASP A 76 10.60 26.28 -18.26
CA ASP A 76 10.03 25.18 -19.04
C ASP A 76 10.49 23.82 -18.47
N LEU A 77 11.77 23.71 -18.08
CA LEU A 77 12.31 22.53 -17.42
C LEU A 77 11.67 22.27 -16.06
N ALA A 78 11.47 23.31 -15.25
CA ALA A 78 10.82 23.19 -13.95
C ALA A 78 9.36 22.75 -14.08
N TYR A 79 8.64 23.23 -15.10
CA TYR A 79 7.27 22.82 -15.36
C TYR A 79 7.18 21.34 -15.74
N GLU A 80 8.03 20.86 -16.65
CA GLU A 80 8.09 19.44 -17.03
C GLU A 80 8.42 18.54 -15.83
N GLU A 81 9.36 18.98 -14.99
CA GLU A 81 9.74 18.29 -13.75
C GLU A 81 8.57 18.19 -12.78
N MET A 82 7.85 19.30 -12.55
CA MET A 82 6.67 19.32 -11.69
C MET A 82 5.58 18.36 -12.18
N GLU A 83 5.30 18.33 -13.47
CA GLU A 83 4.28 17.42 -14.02
C GLU A 83 4.69 15.96 -13.86
N ARG A 84 5.97 15.64 -14.05
CA ARG A 84 6.52 14.30 -13.79
C ARG A 84 6.36 13.92 -12.31
N LEU A 85 6.71 14.83 -11.40
CA LEU A 85 6.61 14.59 -9.96
C LEU A 85 5.16 14.41 -9.52
N LYS A 86 4.22 15.24 -9.99
CA LYS A 86 2.79 15.08 -9.71
C LYS A 86 2.26 13.72 -10.18
N ALA A 87 2.62 13.29 -11.39
CA ALA A 87 2.23 11.97 -11.89
C ALA A 87 2.82 10.84 -11.02
N ARG A 88 4.06 11.01 -10.55
CA ARG A 88 4.69 10.05 -9.63
C ARG A 88 4.00 10.02 -8.27
N LYS A 89 3.60 11.17 -7.72
CA LYS A 89 2.80 11.27 -6.50
C LYS A 89 1.49 10.49 -6.62
N GLU A 90 0.80 10.63 -7.76
CA GLU A 90 -0.45 9.91 -7.99
C GLU A 90 -0.26 8.40 -8.02
N GLN A 91 0.84 7.90 -8.58
CA GLN A 91 1.21 6.48 -8.52
C GLN A 91 1.43 6.01 -7.08
N PHE A 92 2.20 6.75 -6.27
CA PHE A 92 2.42 6.40 -4.87
C PHE A 92 1.12 6.39 -4.05
N LEU A 93 0.21 7.34 -4.33
CA LEU A 93 -1.09 7.37 -3.67
C LEU A 93 -1.96 6.17 -4.05
N GLU A 94 -1.80 5.60 -5.23
CA GLU A 94 -2.53 4.38 -5.62
C GLU A 94 -1.89 3.12 -5.03
N GLU A 95 -0.56 3.02 -5.07
CA GLU A 95 0.20 1.94 -4.43
C GLU A 95 -0.14 1.85 -2.94
N VAL A 96 -0.11 2.97 -2.22
CA VAL A 96 -0.40 2.99 -0.78
C VAL A 96 -1.85 2.63 -0.47
N LYS A 97 -2.82 2.97 -1.34
CA LYS A 97 -4.21 2.52 -1.15
C LYS A 97 -4.33 1.01 -1.19
N ILE A 98 -3.58 0.36 -2.08
CA ILE A 98 -3.53 -1.10 -2.18
C ILE A 98 -2.91 -1.67 -0.92
N SER A 99 -1.77 -1.14 -0.45
CA SER A 99 -1.11 -1.61 0.78
C SER A 99 -1.92 -1.34 2.06
N LEU A 100 -2.82 -0.36 2.04
CA LEU A 100 -3.78 -0.07 3.13
C LEU A 100 -4.98 -1.01 3.16
N LEU A 101 -5.20 -1.82 2.12
CA LEU A 101 -6.20 -2.87 2.18
C LEU A 101 -5.78 -3.85 3.27
N PRO A 102 -6.69 -4.22 4.20
CA PRO A 102 -6.35 -5.22 5.20
C PRO A 102 -5.87 -6.47 4.47
N LYS A 103 -4.64 -6.92 4.78
CA LYS A 103 -4.17 -8.24 4.35
C LYS A 103 -5.23 -9.24 4.81
N ASP A 104 -5.88 -9.92 3.87
CA ASP A 104 -6.96 -10.82 4.24
C ASP A 104 -6.31 -11.93 5.08
N ILE A 105 -6.88 -12.21 6.26
CA ILE A 105 -6.44 -13.30 7.14
C ILE A 105 -6.54 -14.66 6.40
N MET A 106 -7.26 -14.67 5.27
CA MET A 106 -7.39 -15.79 4.35
C MET A 106 -6.39 -15.77 3.18
N ASP A 107 -5.66 -14.68 2.90
CA ASP A 107 -4.75 -14.59 1.73
C ASP A 107 -3.66 -15.67 1.76
N ASP A 108 -3.18 -16.03 2.96
CA ASP A 108 -2.17 -17.10 3.14
C ASP A 108 -2.78 -18.50 3.37
N LYS A 109 -4.11 -18.64 3.33
CA LYS A 109 -4.79 -19.90 3.61
C LYS A 109 -5.31 -20.55 2.33
N ASN A 110 -5.27 -21.89 2.30
CA ASN A 110 -5.91 -22.65 1.23
C ASN A 110 -7.41 -22.37 1.20
N ALA A 111 -7.94 -22.06 0.02
CA ALA A 111 -9.37 -21.91 -0.21
C ALA A 111 -10.00 -23.23 -0.69
N ILE A 112 -11.22 -23.53 -0.25
CA ILE A 112 -12.04 -24.62 -0.80
C ILE A 112 -13.05 -24.00 -1.76
N VAL A 113 -12.91 -24.28 -3.05
CA VAL A 113 -13.85 -23.83 -4.08
C VAL A 113 -14.92 -24.90 -4.30
N THR A 114 -16.17 -24.59 -3.93
CA THR A 114 -17.32 -25.47 -4.17
C THR A 114 -18.09 -24.98 -5.40
N ILE A 115 -18.14 -25.80 -6.46
CA ILE A 115 -18.84 -25.47 -7.70
C ILE A 115 -20.13 -26.26 -7.77
N GLN A 116 -21.27 -25.57 -7.92
CA GLN A 116 -22.60 -26.18 -8.00
C GLN A 116 -23.36 -25.63 -9.21
N GLY A 117 -24.21 -26.48 -9.81
CA GLY A 117 -25.13 -26.04 -10.85
C GLY A 117 -26.21 -25.13 -10.26
N GLY A 118 -26.42 -23.96 -10.87
CA GLY A 118 -27.50 -23.04 -10.53
C GLY A 118 -28.83 -23.41 -11.22
N ALA A 119 -29.67 -22.41 -11.47
CA ALA A 119 -30.87 -22.59 -12.29
C ALA A 119 -30.48 -22.91 -13.75
N GLY A 120 -31.22 -23.81 -14.42
CA GLY A 120 -30.94 -24.22 -15.80
C GLY A 120 -30.69 -25.71 -16.01
N GLY A 121 -30.78 -26.55 -14.96
CA GLY A 121 -30.75 -28.01 -15.09
C GLY A 121 -29.46 -28.52 -15.72
N ASP A 122 -29.56 -29.26 -16.83
CA ASP A 122 -28.43 -29.91 -17.50
C ASP A 122 -27.38 -28.90 -18.02
N GLU A 123 -27.81 -27.72 -18.48
CA GLU A 123 -26.92 -26.66 -18.95
C GLU A 123 -26.10 -26.07 -17.80
N ALA A 124 -26.73 -25.91 -16.62
CA ALA A 124 -26.04 -25.44 -15.43
C ALA A 124 -25.02 -26.47 -14.91
N ALA A 125 -25.28 -27.77 -15.05
CA ALA A 125 -24.34 -28.83 -14.72
C ALA A 125 -23.14 -28.87 -15.67
N LEU A 126 -23.38 -28.68 -16.97
CA LEU A 126 -22.30 -28.57 -17.97
C LEU A 126 -21.39 -27.37 -17.69
N PHE A 127 -21.98 -26.21 -17.39
CA PHE A 127 -21.22 -24.99 -17.07
C PHE A 127 -20.43 -25.12 -15.76
N ALA A 128 -21.00 -25.74 -14.72
CA ALA A 128 -20.26 -26.07 -13.50
C ALA A 128 -19.03 -26.96 -13.81
N GLY A 129 -19.17 -27.92 -14.73
CA GLY A 129 -18.06 -28.73 -15.21
C GLY A 129 -16.99 -27.93 -15.99
N GLU A 130 -17.40 -26.92 -16.75
CA GLU A 130 -16.47 -26.00 -17.43
C GLU A 130 -15.68 -25.15 -16.45
N LEU A 131 -16.34 -24.56 -15.45
CA LEU A 131 -15.68 -23.81 -14.38
C LEU A 131 -14.68 -24.68 -13.62
N PHE A 132 -15.06 -25.92 -13.28
CA PHE A 132 -14.14 -26.86 -12.64
C PHE A 132 -12.90 -27.13 -13.48
N ARG A 133 -13.06 -27.36 -14.79
CA ARG A 133 -11.92 -27.55 -15.71
C ARG A 133 -11.06 -26.31 -15.83
N MET A 134 -11.66 -25.12 -15.81
CA MET A 134 -10.95 -23.85 -15.87
C MET A 134 -10.07 -23.66 -14.63
N TYR A 135 -10.65 -23.78 -13.43
CA TYR A 135 -9.92 -23.58 -12.17
C TYR A 135 -8.83 -24.63 -11.96
N THR A 136 -9.07 -25.90 -12.32
CA THR A 136 -8.06 -26.98 -12.23
C THR A 136 -6.87 -26.80 -13.19
N ARG A 137 -7.01 -25.98 -14.23
CA ARG A 137 -5.88 -25.65 -15.15
C ARG A 137 -5.13 -24.39 -14.75
N TYR A 138 -5.80 -23.48 -14.05
CA TYR A 138 -5.22 -22.21 -13.61
C TYR A 138 -4.37 -22.38 -12.35
N ALA A 139 -4.88 -23.15 -11.39
CA ALA A 139 -4.17 -23.52 -10.16
C ALA A 139 -3.25 -24.73 -10.40
#